data_AF-A0A822EQJ6-F1
#
_entry.id   AF-A0A822EQJ6-F1
#
_cell.length_a   1.000
_cell.length_b   1.000
_cell.length_c   1.000
_cell.angle_alpha   90.00
_cell.angle_beta   90.00
_cell.angle_gamma   90.00
#
_symmetry.space_group_name_H-M   'P 1'
#
loop_
_entity.id
_entity.type
_entity.pdbx_description
1 polymer ?
#
loop_
_entity_poly.entity_id
_entity_poly.type
_entity_poly.pdbx_seq_one_letter_code
_entity_poly.pdbx_strand_id
1 'polypeptide(L)'
;STASRNSICQLSGIKSGTRLSGKTYASYYAMNKVLKDRDDSNGICVYVAPTKALVNQVAATIHYKFGPVFGIFTRDYRTNMEGCRILVTVPQCMQILLLSSSHQRWCQRIKYTIFDEI
;
A
#
# COMPACT_ATOMS: atom_id res chain seq x y z
N SER A 1 -9.48 24.02 -16.41
CA SER A 1 -8.32 23.14 -16.15
C SER A 1 -8.59 22.31 -14.92
N THR A 2 -8.81 21.02 -15.12
CA THR A 2 -9.42 20.09 -14.17
C THR A 2 -8.41 19.65 -13.11
N ALA A 3 -8.69 19.99 -11.85
CA ALA A 3 -7.94 19.54 -10.69
C ALA A 3 -8.09 18.02 -10.55
N SER A 4 -6.99 17.30 -10.78
CA SER A 4 -6.92 15.85 -10.58
C SER A 4 -7.04 15.56 -9.09
N ARG A 5 -8.21 15.03 -8.71
CA ARG A 5 -8.53 14.57 -7.35
C ARG A 5 -7.67 13.34 -7.02
N ASN A 6 -6.49 13.57 -6.45
CA ASN A 6 -5.81 12.53 -5.68
C ASN A 6 -6.57 12.35 -4.36
N SER A 7 -7.44 11.35 -4.31
CA SER A 7 -8.14 10.92 -3.09
C SER A 7 -7.13 10.29 -2.12
N ILE A 8 -6.40 11.13 -1.41
CA ILE A 8 -5.67 10.73 -0.20
C ILE A 8 -6.75 10.45 0.85
N CYS A 9 -7.17 9.20 1.00
CA CYS A 9 -7.95 8.78 2.17
C CYS A 9 -7.05 8.86 3.41
N GLN A 10 -6.90 10.05 3.99
CA GLN A 10 -6.52 10.18 5.40
C GLN A 10 -7.70 9.68 6.24
N LEU A 11 -7.68 8.38 6.56
CA LEU A 11 -8.48 7.82 7.65
C LEU A 11 -7.84 8.26 8.97
N SER A 12 -8.05 9.52 9.35
CA SER A 12 -7.77 10.04 10.70
C SER A 12 -8.75 9.38 11.69
N GLY A 13 -8.38 8.17 12.12
CA GLY A 13 -9.11 7.40 13.11
C GLY A 13 -8.86 7.94 14.52
N ILE A 14 -9.96 8.36 15.15
CA ILE A 14 -10.17 8.58 16.58
C ILE A 14 -9.28 7.65 17.44
N LYS A 15 -8.48 8.25 18.33
CA LYS A 15 -7.74 7.53 19.39
C LYS A 15 -8.74 6.88 20.34
N SER A 16 -8.74 5.54 20.39
CA SER A 16 -9.15 4.74 21.55
C SER A 16 -8.59 3.33 21.39
N GLY A 17 -7.98 2.81 22.45
CA GLY A 17 -7.20 1.57 22.46
C GLY A 17 -7.93 0.34 21.93
N THR A 18 -7.67 -0.03 20.69
CA THR A 18 -7.50 -1.42 20.24
C THR A 18 -6.92 -1.34 18.83
N ARG A 19 -5.61 -1.56 18.72
CA ARG A 19 -4.98 -1.82 17.43
C ARG A 19 -5.72 -3.04 16.86
N LEU A 20 -6.37 -2.91 15.68
CA LEU A 20 -6.68 -3.99 14.70
C LEU A 20 -8.12 -4.21 14.16
N SER A 21 -9.18 -3.41 14.39
CA SER A 21 -10.49 -3.74 13.74
C SER A 21 -10.94 -2.81 12.60
N GLY A 22 -10.98 -1.49 12.79
CA GLY A 22 -11.58 -0.58 11.81
C GLY A 22 -10.68 -0.19 10.61
N LYS A 23 -9.43 0.19 10.89
CA LYS A 23 -8.48 0.66 9.86
C LYS A 23 -8.11 -0.47 8.90
N THR A 24 -7.80 -1.64 9.45
CA THR A 24 -7.44 -2.85 8.73
C THR A 24 -8.51 -3.29 7.72
N TYR A 25 -9.79 -3.23 8.08
CA TYR A 25 -10.89 -3.61 7.17
C TYR A 25 -11.03 -2.64 5.99
N ALA A 26 -10.94 -1.33 6.24
CA ALA A 26 -10.96 -0.31 5.20
C ALA A 26 -9.75 -0.43 4.25
N SER A 27 -8.56 -0.72 4.79
CA SER A 27 -7.35 -1.00 4.03
C SER A 27 -7.53 -2.15 3.04
N TYR A 28 -8.08 -3.28 3.50
CA TYR A 28 -8.32 -4.44 2.65
C TYR A 28 -9.41 -4.19 1.61
N TYR A 29 -10.40 -3.36 1.92
CA TYR A 29 -11.41 -2.96 0.95
C TYR A 29 -10.79 -2.16 -0.20
N ALA A 30 -9.91 -1.20 0.10
CA ALA A 30 -9.19 -0.44 -0.93
C ALA A 30 -8.26 -1.33 -1.76
N MET A 31 -7.52 -2.24 -1.13
CA MET A 31 -6.68 -3.23 -1.83
C MET A 31 -7.53 -4.10 -2.78
N ASN A 32 -8.63 -4.65 -2.29
CA ASN A 32 -9.52 -5.49 -3.08
C ASN A 32 -10.19 -4.71 -4.22
N LYS A 33 -10.52 -3.44 -4.00
CA LYS A 33 -11.01 -2.54 -5.05
C LYS A 33 -10.00 -2.40 -6.18
N VAL A 34 -8.74 -2.11 -5.88
CA VAL A 34 -7.68 -2.03 -6.90
C VAL A 34 -7.53 -3.36 -7.63
N LEU A 35 -7.51 -4.49 -6.91
CA LEU A 35 -7.39 -5.81 -7.53
C LEU A 35 -8.56 -6.14 -8.47
N LYS A 36 -9.77 -5.71 -8.13
CA LYS A 36 -11.00 -5.96 -8.91
C LYS A 36 -11.31 -4.88 -9.94
N ASP A 37 -10.54 -3.79 -9.96
CA ASP A 37 -10.70 -2.71 -10.93
C ASP A 37 -10.34 -3.22 -12.32
N ARG A 38 -11.36 -3.25 -13.21
CA ARG A 38 -11.21 -3.70 -14.60
C ARG A 38 -10.82 -2.56 -15.52
N ASP A 39 -11.25 -1.34 -15.21
CA ASP A 39 -10.94 -0.14 -15.97
C ASP A 39 -9.48 0.29 -15.74
N ASP A 40 -8.96 0.07 -14.52
CA ASP A 40 -7.57 0.35 -14.18
C ASP A 40 -6.81 -0.91 -13.74
N SER A 41 -6.33 -1.65 -14.75
CA SER A 41 -5.53 -2.87 -14.55
C SER A 41 -4.11 -2.57 -14.04
N ASN A 42 -3.66 -1.32 -14.14
CA ASN A 42 -2.28 -0.94 -13.84
C ASN A 42 -2.12 -0.26 -12.47
N GLY A 43 -3.23 0.12 -11.82
CA GLY A 43 -3.25 0.76 -10.51
C GLY A 43 -2.63 -0.10 -9.40
N ILE A 44 -1.92 0.58 -8.51
CA ILE A 44 -1.21 -0.02 -7.36
C ILE A 44 -1.73 0.58 -6.05
N CYS A 45 -1.92 -0.27 -5.04
CA CYS A 45 -2.19 0.12 -3.66
C CYS A 45 -0.91 -0.01 -2.82
N VAL A 46 -0.47 1.05 -2.16
CA VAL A 46 0.69 1.03 -1.28
C VAL A 46 0.22 1.00 0.17
N TYR A 47 0.73 0.05 0.95
CA TYR A 47 0.53 -0.05 2.38
C TYR A 47 1.85 0.25 3.10
N VAL A 48 1.84 1.34 3.87
CA VAL A 48 3.01 1.81 4.62
C VAL A 48 2.83 1.39 6.08
N ALA A 49 3.61 0.39 6.48
CA ALA A 49 3.63 -0.12 7.85
C ALA A 49 4.72 0.59 8.67
N PRO A 50 4.51 0.79 9.99
CA PRO A 50 5.48 1.46 10.86
C PRO A 50 6.69 0.57 11.18
N THR A 51 6.53 -0.76 11.15
CA THR A 51 7.59 -1.73 11.50
C THR A 51 7.66 -2.88 10.51
N LYS A 52 8.85 -3.49 10.37
CA LYS A 52 9.06 -4.68 9.53
C LYS A 52 8.25 -5.90 9.99
N ALA A 53 8.04 -6.04 11.31
CA ALA A 53 7.21 -7.11 11.85
C ALA A 53 5.78 -7.02 11.31
N LEU A 54 5.23 -5.80 11.23
CA LEU A 54 3.89 -5.59 10.69
C LEU A 54 3.85 -5.79 9.16
N VAL A 55 4.90 -5.40 8.44
CA VAL A 55 5.03 -5.72 7.00
C VAL A 55 4.85 -7.22 6.77
N ASN A 56 5.56 -8.05 7.54
CA ASN A 56 5.47 -9.50 7.41
C ASN A 56 4.09 -10.05 7.77
N GLN A 57 3.46 -9.55 8.84
CA GLN A 57 2.11 -9.95 9.21
C GLN A 57 1.09 -9.61 8.13
N VAL A 58 1.16 -8.39 7.58
CA VAL A 58 0.25 -7.92 6.53
C VAL A 58 0.50 -8.66 5.22
N ALA A 59 1.75 -8.86 4.84
CA ALA A 59 2.13 -9.64 3.67
C ALA A 59 1.63 -11.09 3.73
N ALA A 60 1.80 -11.77 4.87
CA ALA A 60 1.27 -13.12 5.08
C ALA A 60 -0.26 -13.14 4.96
N THR A 61 -0.94 -12.13 5.50
CA THR A 61 -2.40 -12.01 5.41
C THR A 61 -2.86 -11.78 3.97
N ILE A 62 -2.18 -10.91 3.23
CA ILE A 62 -2.50 -10.64 1.81
C ILE A 62 -2.23 -11.88 0.96
N HIS A 63 -1.12 -12.58 1.19
CA HIS A 63 -0.81 -13.83 0.51
C HIS A 63 -1.93 -14.86 0.71
N TYR A 64 -2.41 -15.02 1.96
CA TYR A 64 -3.50 -15.93 2.28
C TYR A 64 -4.84 -15.52 1.64
N LYS A 65 -5.15 -14.21 1.61
CA LYS A 65 -6.47 -13.70 1.21
C LYS A 65 -6.62 -13.43 -0.29
N PHE A 66 -5.54 -13.00 -0.95
CA PHE A 66 -5.53 -12.54 -2.34
C PHE A 66 -4.51 -13.29 -3.22
N GLY A 67 -3.66 -14.14 -2.63
CA GLY A 67 -2.60 -14.84 -3.34
C GLY A 67 -1.34 -13.98 -3.54
N PRO A 68 -0.41 -14.41 -4.43
CA PRO A 68 0.89 -13.77 -4.64
C PRO A 68 0.83 -12.48 -5.49
N VAL A 69 -0.20 -11.66 -5.30
CA VAL A 69 -0.43 -10.39 -6.04
C VAL A 69 0.17 -9.16 -5.36
N PHE A 70 1.01 -9.37 -4.34
CA PHE A 70 1.67 -8.33 -3.56
C PHE A 70 3.18 -8.34 -3.74
N GLY A 71 3.79 -7.22 -3.39
CA GLY A 71 5.23 -7.04 -3.30
C GLY A 71 5.61 -6.50 -1.94
N ILE A 72 6.86 -6.71 -1.56
CA ILE A 72 7.44 -6.16 -0.34
C ILE A 72 8.62 -5.29 -0.73
N PHE A 73 8.68 -4.08 -0.20
CA PHE A 73 9.84 -3.20 -0.35
C PHE A 73 10.31 -2.73 1.01
N THR A 74 11.38 -3.34 1.51
CA THR A 74 12.05 -2.93 2.73
C THR A 74 13.52 -2.66 2.46
N ARG A 75 14.26 -2.22 3.48
CA ARG A 75 15.70 -2.01 3.39
C ARG A 75 16.47 -3.31 3.19
N ASP A 76 15.97 -4.42 3.75
CA ASP A 76 16.72 -5.68 3.77
C ASP A 76 16.42 -6.54 2.54
N TYR A 77 15.17 -6.53 2.07
CA TYR A 77 14.77 -7.32 0.90
C TYR A 77 13.65 -6.66 0.11
N ARG A 78 13.59 -7.04 -1.16
CA ARG A 78 12.62 -6.57 -2.15
C ARG A 78 12.05 -7.77 -2.89
N THR A 79 10.73 -7.86 -2.93
CA THR A 79 10.02 -8.97 -3.58
C THR A 79 8.96 -8.39 -4.50
N ASN A 80 9.00 -8.79 -5.77
CA ASN A 80 7.95 -8.54 -6.78
C ASN A 80 7.48 -7.08 -6.89
N MET A 81 8.40 -6.11 -6.80
CA MET A 81 8.08 -4.68 -6.69
C MET A 81 7.39 -4.11 -7.94
N GLU A 82 7.87 -4.44 -9.15
CA GLU A 82 7.36 -3.84 -10.39
C GLU A 82 6.06 -4.50 -10.90
N GLY A 83 5.89 -5.79 -10.60
CA GLY A 83 4.75 -6.60 -11.00
C GLY A 83 3.63 -6.70 -9.96
N CYS A 84 3.80 -6.12 -8.77
CA CYS A 84 2.77 -6.17 -7.75
C CYS A 84 1.63 -5.19 -7.99
N ARG A 85 0.43 -5.56 -7.55
CA ARG A 85 -0.72 -4.66 -7.44
C ARG A 85 -0.85 -4.06 -6.05
N ILE A 86 -0.30 -4.74 -5.04
CA ILE A 86 -0.27 -4.27 -3.66
C ILE A 86 1.19 -4.22 -3.20
N LEU A 87 1.72 -3.06 -2.85
CA LEU A 87 3.06 -2.93 -2.29
C LEU A 87 2.99 -2.71 -0.78
N VAL A 88 3.64 -3.59 -0.01
CA VAL A 88 3.83 -3.40 1.43
C VAL A 88 5.23 -2.85 1.68
N THR A 89 5.34 -1.70 2.35
CA THR A 89 6.62 -1.02 2.59
C THR A 89 6.65 -0.33 3.95
N VAL A 90 7.81 0.24 4.29
CA VAL A 90 8.03 1.07 5.49
C VAL A 90 8.23 2.53 5.06
N PRO A 91 7.90 3.52 5.91
CA PRO A 91 7.92 4.94 5.52
C PRO A 91 9.28 5.41 4.99
N GLN A 92 10.38 4.94 5.59
CA GLN A 92 11.74 5.25 5.12
C GLN A 92 12.00 4.76 3.69
N CYS A 93 11.50 3.58 3.36
CA CYS A 93 11.67 2.98 2.04
C CYS A 93 10.75 3.65 1.02
N MET A 94 9.52 3.99 1.40
CA MET A 94 8.60 4.75 0.56
C MET A 94 9.21 6.08 0.10
N GLN A 95 9.89 6.81 0.99
CA GLN A 95 10.55 8.07 0.65
C GLN A 95 11.66 7.87 -0.40
N ILE A 96 12.50 6.84 -0.25
CA ILE A 96 13.54 6.50 -1.24
C ILE A 96 12.92 6.19 -2.60
N LEU A 97 11.80 5.46 -2.59
CA LEU A 97 11.04 5.08 -3.77
C LEU A 97 10.53 6.31 -4.52
N LEU A 98 9.96 7.27 -3.80
CA LEU A 98 9.44 8.53 -4.34
C LEU A 98 10.54 9.48 -4.84
N LEU A 99 11.70 9.47 -4.19
CA LEU A 99 12.86 10.30 -4.58
C LEU A 99 13.64 9.70 -5.76
N SER A 100 13.45 8.42 -6.06
CA SER A 100 14.16 7.73 -7.14
C SER A 100 13.52 8.03 -8.50
N SER A 101 14.25 8.74 -9.36
CA SER A 101 13.82 9.03 -10.75
C SER A 101 13.57 7.76 -11.58
N SER A 102 14.32 6.68 -11.31
CA SER A 102 14.15 5.38 -11.95
C SER A 102 12.76 4.75 -11.72
N HIS A 103 12.13 5.04 -10.58
CA HIS A 103 10.83 4.45 -10.21
C HIS A 103 9.66 5.41 -10.43
N GLN A 104 9.89 6.59 -11.02
CA GLN A 104 8.87 7.62 -11.17
C GLN A 104 7.65 7.14 -11.97
N ARG A 105 7.86 6.32 -13.02
CA ARG A 105 6.75 5.69 -13.78
C ARG A 105 5.93 4.74 -12.92
N TRP A 106 6.58 4.01 -12.03
CA TRP A 106 5.89 3.11 -11.10
C TRP A 106 5.11 3.90 -10.05
N CYS A 107 5.69 4.96 -9.48
CA CYS A 107 5.03 5.83 -8.52
C CYS A 107 3.77 6.51 -9.10
N GLN A 108 3.75 6.83 -10.39
CA GLN A 108 2.56 7.37 -11.07
C GLN A 108 1.38 6.39 -11.12
N ARG A 109 1.62 5.08 -10.95
CA ARG A 109 0.57 4.05 -10.91
C ARG A 109 -0.10 3.94 -9.54
N ILE A 110 0.43 4.60 -8.51
CA ILE A 110 -0.10 4.54 -7.15
C ILE A 110 -1.46 5.24 -7.12
N LYS A 111 -2.51 4.49 -6.79
CA LYS A 111 -3.88 4.99 -6.67
C LYS A 111 -4.27 5.28 -5.23
N TYR A 112 -3.84 4.40 -4.33
CA TYR A 112 -4.15 4.49 -2.92
C TYR A 112 -2.87 4.27 -2.12
N THR A 113 -2.65 5.11 -1.12
CA THR A 113 -1.61 4.92 -0.12
C THR A 113 -2.28 4.85 1.24
N ILE A 114 -2.09 3.73 1.93
CA ILE A 114 -2.61 3.47 3.25
C ILE A 114 -1.45 3.60 4.23
N PHE A 115 -1.62 4.47 5.22
CA PHE A 115 -0.66 4.66 6.30
C PHE A 115 -1.21 4.00 7.55
N ASP A 116 -0.55 2.95 8.03
CA ASP A 116 -0.89 2.35 9.31
C ASP A 116 -0.04 3.02 10.39
N GLU A 117 -0.70 3.73 11.31
CA GLU A 117 -0.11 4.36 12.51
C GLU A 117 0.82 5.57 12.26
N ILE A 118 0.34 6.53 11.48
CA ILE A 118 0.76 7.95 11.58
C ILE A 118 -0.40 8.75 12.18
#